data_AF-A0A1Y1JTA9-F1
#
_entry.id   AF-A0A1Y1JTA9-F1
#
_cell.length_a   1.000
_cell.length_b   1.000
_cell.length_c   1.000
_cell.angle_alpha   90.00
_cell.angle_beta   90.00
_cell.angle_gamma   90.00
#
_symmetry.space_group_name_H-M   'P 1'
#
loop_
_entity.id
_entity.type
_entity.pdbx_description
1 polymer ?
#
loop_
_entity_poly.entity_id
_entity_poly.type
_entity_poly.pdbx_seq_one_letter_code
_entity_poly.pdbx_strand_id
1 'polypeptide(L)'
;MVNSIYEIIKYFPQCKNKLDYYISQGEASYWKKKCAHNKYNQLKDGVPDYDNKCQYVMQYLVDVNSNVVDGIKESGLEYFYYWIYDSVLGKNVKRIDDIQNIYDQFIHVYQEEVPDRKGINRDLFENKKIHMKDVDFPKLAATYDMFMYIKDKNSNNGNYSEDNILKKIEELVKQYISQMDTSSSVIQLPEVLQPCKRNIIIPIISTILVMLLTSIFLFSLYKHKKFTTFRSWIRYVMGKKVNSWNDIDEEDNRYHGSEIFSTMSRHNTHNMLYQ
;
A
#
# COMPACT_ATOMS: atom_id res chain seq x y z
N MET A 1 8.01 3.25 -11.19
CA MET A 1 8.56 4.24 -12.13
C MET A 1 7.37 4.84 -12.84
N VAL A 2 7.12 6.14 -12.76
CA VAL A 2 5.96 6.76 -13.44
C VAL A 2 6.32 6.83 -14.91
N ASN A 3 5.79 5.92 -15.72
CA ASN A 3 5.95 6.01 -17.17
C ASN A 3 5.32 7.33 -17.62
N SER A 4 5.99 8.05 -18.54
CA SER A 4 5.37 9.24 -19.10
C SER A 4 4.11 8.84 -19.87
N ILE A 5 3.08 9.70 -19.88
CA ILE A 5 1.83 9.46 -20.63
C ILE A 5 2.11 9.12 -22.10
N TYR A 6 3.18 9.66 -22.67
CA TYR A 6 3.61 9.35 -24.04
C TYR A 6 4.12 7.90 -24.20
N GLU A 7 4.90 7.41 -23.23
CA GLU A 7 5.43 6.04 -23.22
C GLU A 7 4.32 4.98 -23.14
N ILE A 8 3.20 5.34 -22.55
CA ILE A 8 1.97 4.55 -22.51
C ILE A 8 1.24 4.63 -23.86
N ILE A 9 0.92 5.85 -24.30
CA ILE A 9 0.06 6.10 -25.46
C ILE A 9 0.64 5.54 -26.75
N LYS A 10 1.97 5.46 -26.88
CA LYS A 10 2.62 4.88 -28.07
C LYS A 10 2.15 3.45 -28.39
N TYR A 11 1.71 2.68 -27.38
CA TYR A 11 1.21 1.31 -27.56
C TYR A 11 -0.31 1.22 -27.69
N PHE A 12 -1.06 2.29 -27.43
CA PHE A 12 -2.52 2.29 -27.52
C PHE A 12 -3.05 1.87 -28.90
N PRO A 13 -2.46 2.29 -30.04
CA PRO A 13 -2.91 1.82 -31.35
C PRO A 13 -2.82 0.30 -31.52
N GLN A 14 -1.78 -0.33 -30.97
CA GLN A 14 -1.64 -1.79 -31.03
C GLN A 14 -2.68 -2.46 -30.13
N CYS A 15 -2.93 -1.90 -28.95
CA CYS A 15 -3.96 -2.36 -28.02
C CYS A 15 -5.36 -2.26 -28.64
N LYS A 16 -5.66 -1.12 -29.26
CA LYS A 16 -6.89 -0.89 -30.03
C LYS A 16 -7.07 -1.93 -31.12
N ASN A 17 -6.06 -2.13 -31.97
CA ASN A 17 -6.15 -3.10 -33.06
C ASN A 17 -6.43 -4.53 -32.57
N LYS A 18 -5.84 -4.94 -31.44
CA LYS A 18 -6.11 -6.25 -30.84
C LYS A 18 -7.55 -6.36 -30.34
N LEU A 19 -8.05 -5.34 -29.65
CA LEU A 19 -9.42 -5.34 -29.15
C LEU A 19 -10.43 -5.31 -30.30
N ASP A 20 -10.20 -4.46 -31.31
CA ASP A 20 -11.02 -4.35 -32.52
C ASP A 20 -11.04 -5.68 -33.31
N TYR A 21 -9.91 -6.39 -33.35
CA TYR A 21 -9.84 -7.72 -33.93
C TYR A 21 -10.82 -8.68 -33.22
N TYR A 22 -10.83 -8.73 -31.89
CA TYR A 22 -11.75 -9.57 -31.13
C TYR A 22 -13.21 -9.13 -31.28
N ILE A 23 -13.48 -7.84 -31.38
CA ILE A 23 -14.81 -7.32 -31.70
C ILE A 23 -15.27 -7.81 -33.08
N SER A 24 -14.38 -7.82 -34.07
CA SER A 24 -14.69 -8.21 -35.45
C SER A 24 -14.86 -9.72 -35.67
N GLN A 25 -14.15 -10.56 -34.89
CA GLN A 25 -14.22 -12.01 -35.02
C GLN A 25 -15.52 -12.59 -34.45
N GLY A 26 -16.22 -11.85 -33.60
CA GLY A 26 -17.45 -12.30 -32.96
C GLY A 26 -17.21 -13.29 -31.82
N GLU A 27 -18.27 -13.99 -31.42
CA GLU A 27 -18.32 -14.77 -30.18
C GLU A 27 -17.31 -15.93 -30.13
N ALA A 28 -16.44 -15.91 -29.13
CA ALA A 28 -15.64 -17.08 -28.78
C ALA A 28 -16.40 -17.98 -27.78
N SER A 29 -16.63 -19.22 -28.20
CA SER A 29 -17.45 -20.21 -27.48
C SER A 29 -17.02 -20.45 -26.02
N TYR A 30 -15.72 -20.29 -25.71
CA TYR A 30 -15.18 -20.48 -24.37
C TYR A 30 -15.66 -19.38 -23.40
N TRP A 31 -15.49 -18.12 -23.77
CA TRP A 31 -15.83 -16.99 -22.89
C TRP A 31 -17.32 -16.74 -22.79
N LYS A 32 -18.09 -17.09 -23.83
CA LYS A 32 -19.55 -16.97 -23.83
C LYS A 32 -20.19 -17.61 -22.60
N LYS A 33 -19.81 -18.85 -22.29
CA LYS A 33 -20.35 -19.57 -21.12
C LYS A 33 -19.93 -18.92 -19.81
N LYS A 34 -18.69 -18.42 -19.72
CA LYS A 34 -18.14 -17.84 -18.50
C LYS A 34 -18.74 -16.46 -18.19
N CYS A 35 -18.87 -15.62 -19.21
CA CYS A 35 -19.56 -14.34 -19.11
C CYS A 35 -21.04 -14.50 -18.73
N ALA A 36 -21.72 -15.54 -19.25
CA ALA A 36 -23.11 -15.81 -18.93
C ALA A 36 -23.33 -16.25 -17.47
N HIS A 37 -22.45 -17.11 -16.94
CA HIS A 37 -22.56 -17.69 -15.58
C HIS A 37 -22.05 -16.78 -14.46
N ASN A 38 -21.53 -15.60 -14.81
CA ASN A 38 -20.99 -14.70 -13.82
C ASN A 38 -22.11 -14.14 -12.91
N LYS A 39 -21.88 -14.18 -11.59
CA LYS A 39 -22.75 -13.66 -10.53
C LYS A 39 -22.84 -12.13 -10.48
N TYR A 40 -21.99 -11.39 -11.19
CA TYR A 40 -22.04 -9.92 -11.26
C TYR A 40 -23.17 -9.44 -12.19
N ASN A 41 -24.41 -9.57 -11.72
CA ASN A 41 -25.59 -9.05 -12.43
C ASN A 41 -25.54 -7.51 -12.57
N GLN A 42 -24.82 -6.81 -11.68
CA GLN A 42 -24.70 -5.34 -11.71
C GLN A 42 -24.01 -4.82 -12.98
N LEU A 43 -23.06 -5.58 -13.55
CA LEU A 43 -22.41 -5.27 -14.81
C LEU A 43 -23.37 -5.39 -16.01
N LYS A 44 -24.25 -6.41 -15.97
CA LYS A 44 -25.22 -6.66 -17.04
C LYS A 44 -26.20 -5.50 -17.22
N ASP A 45 -26.58 -4.86 -16.11
CA ASP A 45 -27.53 -3.74 -16.13
C ASP A 45 -26.85 -2.41 -16.54
N GLY A 46 -25.55 -2.24 -16.24
CA GLY A 46 -24.80 -1.01 -16.48
C GLY A 46 -24.03 -0.96 -17.80
N VAL A 47 -23.80 -2.09 -18.46
CA VAL A 47 -23.00 -2.19 -19.69
C VAL A 47 -23.87 -2.65 -20.86
N PRO A 48 -24.10 -1.79 -21.86
CA PRO A 48 -24.81 -2.17 -23.07
C PRO A 48 -24.13 -3.34 -23.76
N ASP A 49 -24.91 -4.34 -24.16
CA ASP A 49 -24.42 -5.55 -24.86
C ASP A 49 -23.35 -6.33 -24.06
N TYR A 50 -23.50 -6.37 -22.72
CA TYR A 50 -22.53 -6.95 -21.80
C TYR A 50 -22.01 -8.33 -22.22
N ASP A 51 -22.88 -9.23 -22.67
CA ASP A 51 -22.47 -10.61 -22.98
C ASP A 51 -21.46 -10.66 -24.13
N ASN A 52 -21.62 -9.83 -25.16
CA ASN A 52 -20.62 -9.70 -26.22
C ASN A 52 -19.39 -8.96 -25.70
N LYS A 53 -19.59 -7.88 -24.92
CA LYS A 53 -18.49 -7.08 -24.37
C LYS A 53 -17.54 -7.89 -23.51
N CYS A 54 -18.08 -8.69 -22.62
CA CYS A 54 -17.32 -9.57 -21.77
C CYS A 54 -16.47 -10.54 -22.59
N GLN A 55 -17.02 -11.13 -23.65
CA GLN A 55 -16.28 -12.13 -24.45
C GLN A 55 -15.01 -11.57 -25.08
N TYR A 56 -15.09 -10.46 -25.81
CA TYR A 56 -13.93 -9.90 -26.49
C TYR A 56 -12.97 -9.23 -25.48
N VAL A 57 -13.46 -8.70 -24.36
CA VAL A 57 -12.61 -8.18 -23.27
C VAL A 57 -11.79 -9.30 -22.65
N MET A 58 -12.39 -10.46 -22.38
CA MET A 58 -11.65 -11.59 -21.79
C MET A 58 -10.54 -12.08 -22.73
N GLN A 59 -10.81 -12.16 -24.03
CA GLN A 59 -9.77 -12.50 -25.02
C GLN A 59 -8.65 -11.47 -25.05
N TYR A 60 -9.03 -10.19 -25.08
CA TYR A 60 -8.07 -9.09 -25.03
C TYR A 60 -7.19 -9.15 -23.78
N LEU A 61 -7.74 -9.42 -22.61
CA LEU A 61 -6.99 -9.53 -21.35
C LEU A 61 -6.03 -10.74 -21.35
N VAL A 62 -6.41 -11.87 -21.96
CA VAL A 62 -5.48 -13.00 -22.18
C VAL A 62 -4.29 -12.54 -23.02
N ASP A 63 -4.53 -11.81 -24.11
CA ASP A 63 -3.51 -11.35 -25.03
C ASP A 63 -2.57 -10.29 -24.47
N VAL A 64 -3.12 -9.38 -23.66
CA VAL A 64 -2.33 -8.37 -22.95
C VAL A 64 -1.45 -9.05 -21.93
N ASN A 65 -2.01 -9.96 -21.13
CA ASN A 65 -1.28 -10.62 -20.05
C ASN A 65 -0.22 -11.61 -20.55
N SER A 66 -0.49 -12.31 -21.66
CA SER A 66 0.47 -13.23 -22.29
C SER A 66 1.57 -12.54 -23.08
N ASN A 67 1.53 -11.21 -23.25
CA ASN A 67 2.50 -10.50 -24.06
C ASN A 67 3.90 -10.47 -23.42
N VAL A 68 4.94 -10.76 -24.19
CA VAL A 68 6.33 -10.75 -23.67
C VAL A 68 6.87 -9.32 -23.51
N VAL A 69 6.31 -8.34 -24.23
CA VAL A 69 6.75 -6.94 -24.17
C VAL A 69 6.07 -6.24 -23.00
N ASP A 70 6.83 -5.94 -21.94
CA ASP A 70 6.32 -5.31 -20.71
C ASP A 70 5.59 -3.99 -20.98
N GLY A 71 6.05 -3.19 -21.94
CA GLY A 71 5.37 -1.94 -22.33
C GLY A 71 3.93 -2.14 -22.86
N ILE A 72 3.66 -3.25 -23.55
CA ILE A 72 2.32 -3.58 -24.07
C ILE A 72 1.41 -4.08 -22.95
N LYS A 73 1.97 -4.78 -21.95
CA LYS A 73 1.20 -5.23 -20.77
C LYS A 73 0.61 -4.04 -20.02
N GLU A 74 1.45 -3.09 -19.63
CA GLU A 74 1.02 -1.93 -18.84
C GLU A 74 0.09 -1.03 -19.66
N SER A 75 0.50 -0.68 -20.87
CA SER A 75 -0.29 0.18 -21.75
C SER A 75 -1.60 -0.49 -22.20
N GLY A 76 -1.66 -1.82 -22.22
CA GLY A 76 -2.88 -2.56 -22.53
C GLY A 76 -3.93 -2.42 -21.46
N LEU A 77 -3.53 -2.47 -20.18
CA LEU A 77 -4.47 -2.22 -19.08
C LEU A 77 -4.97 -0.78 -19.06
N GLU A 78 -4.08 0.17 -19.31
CA GLU A 78 -4.44 1.60 -19.38
C GLU A 78 -5.30 1.92 -20.60
N TYR A 79 -5.03 1.29 -21.75
CA TYR A 79 -5.90 1.37 -22.92
C TYR A 79 -7.28 0.77 -22.64
N PHE A 80 -7.36 -0.36 -21.95
CA PHE A 80 -8.63 -0.95 -21.57
C PHE A 80 -9.46 -0.01 -20.68
N TYR A 81 -8.81 0.68 -19.76
CA TYR A 81 -9.44 1.72 -18.94
C TYR A 81 -10.00 2.87 -19.80
N TYR A 82 -9.20 3.38 -20.75
CA TYR A 82 -9.66 4.36 -21.74
C TYR A 82 -10.82 3.85 -22.60
N TRP A 83 -10.78 2.58 -23.02
CA TRP A 83 -11.81 1.98 -23.86
C TRP A 83 -13.15 1.86 -23.12
N ILE A 84 -13.15 1.58 -21.82
CA ILE A 84 -14.37 1.61 -21.01
C ILE A 84 -14.98 3.02 -21.04
N TYR A 85 -14.16 4.04 -20.79
CA TYR A 85 -14.60 5.44 -20.84
C TYR A 85 -15.20 5.82 -22.20
N ASP A 86 -14.53 5.49 -23.30
CA ASP A 86 -14.94 5.87 -24.64
C ASP A 86 -16.09 5.01 -25.17
N SER A 87 -15.91 3.68 -25.21
CA SER A 87 -16.77 2.75 -25.95
C SER A 87 -17.82 2.05 -25.10
N VAL A 88 -17.69 2.02 -23.77
CA VAL A 88 -18.72 1.46 -22.88
C VAL A 88 -19.61 2.56 -22.33
N LEU A 89 -19.00 3.66 -21.87
CA LEU A 89 -19.70 4.77 -21.24
C LEU A 89 -19.97 5.94 -22.20
N GLY A 90 -19.49 5.88 -23.44
CA GLY A 90 -19.78 6.86 -24.49
C GLY A 90 -19.22 8.25 -24.21
N LYS A 91 -18.09 8.35 -23.48
CA LYS A 91 -17.51 9.61 -22.98
C LYS A 91 -18.46 10.48 -22.14
N ASN A 92 -19.59 9.93 -21.69
CA ASN A 92 -20.61 10.64 -20.90
C ASN A 92 -20.38 10.51 -19.39
N VAL A 93 -19.15 10.18 -18.99
CA VAL A 93 -18.82 9.86 -17.61
C VAL A 93 -18.79 11.11 -16.75
N LYS A 94 -19.53 11.07 -15.63
CA LYS A 94 -19.52 12.13 -14.62
C LYS A 94 -18.45 11.91 -13.55
N ARG A 95 -18.02 10.65 -13.33
CA ARG A 95 -17.03 10.28 -12.29
C ARG A 95 -16.13 9.12 -12.70
N ILE A 96 -14.86 9.22 -12.39
CA ILE A 96 -13.84 8.19 -12.67
C ILE A 96 -14.13 6.87 -11.95
N ASP A 97 -14.79 6.94 -10.78
CA ASP A 97 -15.30 5.77 -10.04
C ASP A 97 -16.14 4.82 -10.90
N ASP A 98 -16.91 5.36 -11.86
CA ASP A 98 -17.80 4.54 -12.69
C ASP A 98 -16.98 3.70 -13.69
N ILE A 99 -15.89 4.27 -14.22
CA ILE A 99 -14.92 3.55 -15.07
C ILE A 99 -14.20 2.48 -14.24
N GLN A 100 -13.74 2.85 -13.04
CA GLN A 100 -13.04 1.93 -12.14
C GLN A 100 -13.92 0.74 -11.76
N ASN A 101 -15.19 0.97 -11.46
CA ASN A 101 -16.11 -0.10 -11.08
C ASN A 101 -16.31 -1.11 -12.23
N ILE A 102 -16.48 -0.64 -13.46
CA ILE A 102 -16.60 -1.52 -14.63
C ILE A 102 -15.29 -2.26 -14.88
N TYR A 103 -14.15 -1.56 -14.78
CA TYR A 103 -12.83 -2.16 -14.92
C TYR A 103 -12.63 -3.29 -13.91
N ASP A 104 -12.81 -3.02 -12.62
CA ASP A 104 -12.60 -3.97 -11.54
C ASP A 104 -13.47 -5.22 -11.72
N GLN A 105 -14.72 -5.05 -12.14
CA GLN A 105 -15.59 -6.18 -12.38
C GLN A 105 -15.17 -7.03 -13.59
N PHE A 106 -14.73 -6.43 -14.70
CA PHE A 106 -14.15 -7.20 -15.81
C PHE A 106 -12.87 -7.94 -15.39
N ILE A 107 -11.99 -7.30 -14.63
CA ILE A 107 -10.78 -7.93 -14.10
C ILE A 107 -11.14 -9.11 -13.18
N HIS A 108 -12.16 -8.97 -12.35
CA HIS A 108 -12.62 -10.05 -11.50
C HIS A 108 -13.11 -11.27 -12.32
N VAL A 109 -13.91 -11.04 -13.37
CA VAL A 109 -14.35 -12.12 -14.27
C VAL A 109 -13.14 -12.86 -14.84
N TYR A 110 -12.13 -12.11 -15.28
CA TYR A 110 -10.90 -12.67 -15.82
C TYR A 110 -10.15 -13.51 -14.77
N GLN A 111 -9.98 -12.99 -13.56
CA GLN A 111 -9.24 -13.65 -12.48
C GLN A 111 -9.90 -14.94 -11.99
N GLU A 112 -11.23 -14.99 -11.90
CA GLU A 112 -11.95 -16.21 -11.50
C GLU A 112 -11.81 -17.33 -12.53
N GLU A 113 -11.76 -16.95 -13.81
CA GLU A 113 -11.87 -17.90 -14.92
C GLU A 113 -10.53 -18.36 -15.48
N VAL A 114 -9.47 -17.61 -15.19
CA VAL A 114 -8.10 -17.96 -15.54
C VAL A 114 -7.44 -18.62 -14.31
N PRO A 115 -7.46 -19.97 -14.19
CA PRO A 115 -6.71 -20.65 -13.14
C PRO A 115 -5.22 -20.32 -13.26
N ASP A 116 -4.44 -20.52 -12.18
CA ASP A 116 -2.98 -20.34 -12.12
C ASP A 116 -2.27 -21.18 -13.20
N ARG A 117 -2.30 -20.70 -14.44
CA ARG A 117 -1.52 -21.21 -15.54
C ARG A 117 -0.16 -20.56 -15.43
N LYS A 118 0.88 -21.39 -15.38
CA LYS A 118 2.29 -20.93 -15.46
C LYS A 118 2.42 -19.94 -16.62
N GLY A 119 2.75 -18.68 -16.31
CA GLY A 119 2.94 -17.60 -17.29
C GLY A 119 1.88 -16.50 -17.27
N ILE A 120 0.78 -16.66 -16.53
CA ILE A 120 -0.23 -15.61 -16.32
C ILE A 120 0.12 -14.90 -15.02
N ASN A 121 0.51 -13.63 -15.13
CA ASN A 121 0.97 -12.85 -13.98
C ASN A 121 -0.24 -12.24 -13.24
N ARG A 122 -0.75 -12.93 -12.21
CA ARG A 122 -1.83 -12.37 -11.35
C ARG A 122 -1.40 -11.08 -10.65
N ASP A 123 -0.11 -10.96 -10.31
CA ASP A 123 0.45 -9.77 -9.65
C ASP A 123 0.25 -8.50 -10.47
N LEU A 124 0.11 -8.65 -11.80
CA LEU A 124 -0.12 -7.55 -12.72
C LEU A 124 -1.46 -6.85 -12.48
N PHE A 125 -2.46 -7.55 -11.92
CA PHE A 125 -3.78 -7.01 -11.60
C PHE A 125 -3.95 -6.73 -10.11
N GLU A 126 -3.38 -7.58 -9.24
CA GLU A 126 -3.50 -7.42 -7.78
C GLU A 126 -2.69 -6.24 -7.24
N ASN A 127 -1.49 -5.99 -7.80
CA ASN A 127 -0.61 -4.91 -7.34
C ASN A 127 -0.76 -3.62 -8.17
N LYS A 128 -1.52 -3.66 -9.26
CA LYS A 128 -1.86 -2.50 -10.08
C LYS A 128 -3.37 -2.38 -10.18
N LYS A 129 -4.02 -2.00 -9.07
CA LYS A 129 -5.09 -1.02 -9.25
C LYS A 129 -4.47 0.09 -10.09
N ILE A 130 -4.98 0.32 -11.29
CA ILE A 130 -4.49 1.41 -12.14
C ILE A 130 -4.70 2.66 -11.29
N HIS A 131 -3.63 3.14 -10.66
CA HIS A 131 -3.64 4.37 -9.88
C HIS A 131 -3.57 5.55 -10.86
N MET A 132 -4.40 5.51 -11.91
CA MET A 132 -4.72 6.68 -12.69
C MET A 132 -5.50 7.57 -11.75
N LYS A 133 -4.80 8.56 -11.21
CA LYS A 133 -5.41 9.57 -10.36
C LYS A 133 -6.45 10.32 -11.19
N ASP A 134 -7.41 10.92 -10.51
CA ASP A 134 -8.44 11.73 -11.15
C ASP A 134 -7.89 12.82 -12.08
N VAL A 135 -6.66 13.27 -11.81
CA VAL A 135 -5.95 14.28 -12.60
C VAL A 135 -5.26 13.70 -13.83
N ASP A 136 -4.79 12.45 -13.77
CA ASP A 136 -3.97 11.84 -14.82
C ASP A 136 -4.81 11.26 -15.95
N PHE A 137 -5.99 10.71 -15.63
CA PHE A 137 -6.85 10.09 -16.62
C PHE A 137 -7.40 11.08 -17.68
N PRO A 138 -7.96 12.25 -17.33
CA PRO A 138 -8.42 13.22 -18.33
C PRO A 138 -7.32 13.67 -19.27
N LYS A 139 -6.09 13.83 -18.74
CA LYS A 139 -4.92 14.19 -19.53
C LYS A 139 -4.55 13.08 -20.52
N LEU A 140 -4.55 11.82 -20.09
CA LEU A 140 -4.31 10.69 -20.97
C LEU A 140 -5.39 10.57 -22.05
N ALA A 141 -6.67 10.66 -21.67
CA ALA A 141 -7.79 10.59 -22.60
C ALA A 141 -7.71 11.68 -23.68
N ALA A 142 -7.49 12.94 -23.27
CA ALA A 142 -7.33 14.06 -24.21
C ALA A 142 -6.11 13.89 -25.12
N THR A 143 -4.99 13.40 -24.58
CA THR A 143 -3.76 13.17 -25.38
C THR A 143 -3.99 12.09 -26.43
N TYR A 144 -4.67 11.00 -26.08
CA TYR A 144 -4.94 9.93 -27.03
C TYR A 144 -5.99 10.33 -28.08
N ASP A 145 -7.03 11.07 -27.68
CA ASP A 145 -8.01 11.64 -28.63
C ASP A 145 -7.34 12.54 -29.66
N MET A 146 -6.41 13.39 -29.21
CA MET A 146 -5.62 14.25 -30.10
C MET A 146 -4.72 13.42 -31.03
N PHE A 147 -4.06 12.39 -30.50
CA PHE A 147 -3.24 11.48 -31.30
C PHE A 147 -4.05 10.79 -32.39
N MET A 148 -5.22 10.26 -32.05
CA MET A 148 -6.10 9.57 -33.01
C MET A 148 -6.64 10.54 -34.06
N TYR A 149 -7.03 11.76 -33.66
CA TYR A 149 -7.45 12.80 -34.60
C TYR A 149 -6.37 13.13 -35.63
N ILE A 150 -5.13 13.36 -35.19
CA ILE A 150 -4.00 13.64 -36.09
C ILE A 150 -3.75 12.45 -37.02
N LYS A 151 -3.76 11.23 -36.47
CA LYS A 151 -3.51 10.00 -37.23
C LYS A 151 -4.57 9.79 -38.33
N ASP A 152 -5.85 9.89 -37.99
CA ASP A 152 -6.96 9.72 -38.95
C ASP A 152 -6.92 10.77 -40.06
N LYS A 153 -6.47 11.99 -39.76
CA LYS A 153 -6.30 13.06 -40.77
C LYS A 153 -5.13 12.78 -41.70
N ASN A 154 -3.99 12.33 -41.17
CA ASN A 154 -2.81 12.00 -41.98
C ASN A 154 -3.04 10.78 -42.88
N SER A 155 -3.84 9.80 -42.46
CA SER A 155 -4.16 8.63 -43.27
C SER A 155 -5.09 8.92 -44.46
N ASN A 156 -5.81 10.04 -44.46
CA ASN A 156 -6.83 10.35 -45.47
C ASN A 156 -6.36 11.25 -46.64
N ASN A 157 -5.06 11.62 -46.72
CA ASN A 157 -4.47 12.41 -47.82
C ASN A 157 -5.21 13.71 -48.23
N GLY A 158 -6.17 14.16 -47.43
CA GLY A 158 -6.90 15.39 -47.67
C GLY A 158 -6.03 16.57 -47.27
N ASN A 159 -5.80 17.48 -48.20
CA ASN A 159 -5.15 18.77 -47.98
C ASN A 159 -6.03 19.59 -47.01
N TYR A 160 -5.90 19.35 -45.71
CA TYR A 160 -6.65 20.04 -44.68
C TYR A 160 -5.96 21.36 -44.33
N SER A 161 -6.72 22.45 -44.26
CA SER A 161 -6.17 23.70 -43.76
C SER A 161 -5.80 23.54 -42.28
N GLU A 162 -4.63 24.06 -41.95
CA GLU A 162 -4.04 24.09 -40.62
C GLU A 162 -5.03 24.60 -39.55
N ASP A 163 -5.95 25.47 -39.96
CA ASP A 163 -7.01 26.05 -39.12
C ASP A 163 -7.97 25.01 -38.53
N ASN A 164 -8.28 23.94 -39.25
CA ASN A 164 -9.17 22.89 -38.75
C ASN A 164 -8.49 21.99 -37.71
N ILE A 165 -7.16 21.85 -37.78
CA ILE A 165 -6.38 21.13 -36.76
C ILE A 165 -6.29 21.99 -35.50
N LEU A 166 -5.95 23.28 -35.67
CA LEU A 166 -5.89 24.26 -34.58
C LEU A 166 -7.23 24.40 -33.86
N LYS A 167 -8.35 24.50 -34.59
CA LYS A 167 -9.68 24.60 -33.99
C LYS A 167 -10.03 23.37 -33.14
N LYS A 168 -9.66 22.16 -33.57
CA LYS A 168 -9.92 20.94 -32.80
C LYS A 168 -9.02 20.83 -31.58
N ILE A 169 -7.76 21.25 -31.69
CA ILE A 169 -6.85 21.38 -30.55
C ILE A 169 -7.42 22.37 -29.54
N GLU A 170 -7.92 23.53 -29.99
CA GLU A 170 -8.57 24.50 -29.12
C GLU A 170 -9.82 23.93 -28.43
N GLU A 171 -10.66 23.17 -29.13
CA GLU A 171 -11.83 22.50 -28.53
C GLU A 171 -11.39 21.50 -27.43
N LEU A 172 -10.36 20.69 -27.69
CA LEU A 172 -9.82 19.73 -26.72
C LEU A 172 -9.17 20.42 -25.52
N VAL A 173 -8.40 21.49 -25.73
CA VAL A 173 -7.82 22.30 -24.66
C VAL A 173 -8.90 22.98 -23.84
N LYS A 174 -9.93 23.55 -24.47
CA LYS A 174 -11.08 24.16 -23.76
C LYS A 174 -11.85 23.12 -22.96
N GLN A 175 -12.10 21.94 -23.51
CA GLN A 175 -12.75 20.84 -22.80
C GLN A 175 -11.92 20.42 -21.58
N TYR A 176 -10.61 20.28 -21.74
CA TYR A 176 -9.69 19.95 -20.64
C TYR A 176 -9.69 21.02 -19.54
N ILE A 177 -9.54 22.31 -19.91
CA ILE A 177 -9.60 23.43 -18.97
C ILE A 177 -10.95 23.44 -18.23
N SER A 178 -12.06 23.24 -18.94
CA SER A 178 -13.39 23.23 -18.33
C SER A 178 -13.58 22.08 -17.32
N GLN A 179 -12.99 20.91 -17.58
CA GLN A 179 -12.99 19.76 -16.66
C GLN A 179 -12.11 20.01 -15.42
N MET A 180 -10.98 20.69 -15.60
CA MET A 180 -10.13 21.14 -14.49
C MET A 180 -10.82 22.20 -13.64
N ASP A 181 -11.51 23.16 -14.25
CA ASP A 181 -12.22 24.23 -13.55
C ASP A 181 -13.44 23.70 -12.79
N THR A 182 -14.19 22.74 -13.35
CA THR A 182 -15.28 22.07 -12.62
C THR A 182 -14.75 21.27 -11.42
N SER A 183 -13.60 20.61 -11.57
CA SER A 183 -12.94 19.89 -10.47
C SER A 183 -12.32 20.84 -9.42
N SER A 184 -11.87 22.02 -9.84
CA SER A 184 -11.36 23.08 -8.95
C SER A 184 -12.47 23.83 -8.22
N SER A 185 -13.66 23.96 -8.83
CA SER A 185 -14.81 24.66 -8.24
C SER A 185 -15.42 23.94 -7.04
N VAL A 186 -15.15 22.65 -6.85
CA VAL A 186 -15.49 21.91 -5.61
C VAL A 186 -14.49 22.22 -4.48
N ILE A 187 -13.37 22.90 -4.77
CA ILE A 187 -12.30 23.22 -3.80
C ILE A 187 -12.13 24.74 -3.58
N GLN A 188 -12.95 25.61 -4.20
CA GLN A 188 -12.85 27.06 -3.97
C GLN A 188 -14.05 27.63 -3.21
N LEU A 189 -14.14 27.29 -1.93
CA LEU A 189 -14.40 28.32 -0.93
C LEU A 189 -13.03 28.91 -0.57
N PRO A 190 -12.81 30.24 -0.55
CA PRO A 190 -11.62 30.79 0.06
C PRO A 190 -11.76 30.57 1.56
N GLU A 191 -11.43 29.36 2.00
CA GLU A 191 -11.12 29.10 3.38
C GLU A 191 -9.89 29.95 3.65
N VAL A 192 -10.13 31.12 4.25
CA VAL A 192 -9.17 31.88 5.03
C VAL A 192 -8.20 30.86 5.58
N LEU A 193 -6.93 30.90 5.13
CA LEU A 193 -5.87 30.00 5.56
C LEU A 193 -5.92 29.86 7.08
N GLN A 194 -6.70 28.90 7.57
CA GLN A 194 -6.61 28.47 8.94
C GLN A 194 -5.24 27.82 8.98
N PRO A 195 -4.31 28.33 9.80
CA PRO A 195 -3.00 27.73 9.91
C PRO A 195 -3.25 26.28 10.28
N CYS A 196 -2.89 25.36 9.38
CA CYS A 196 -3.06 23.94 9.59
C CYS A 196 -2.54 23.62 10.99
N LYS A 197 -3.44 23.34 11.94
CA LYS A 197 -3.10 22.69 13.19
C LYS A 197 -2.62 21.30 12.81
N ARG A 198 -1.36 21.19 12.35
CA ARG A 198 -0.64 19.94 12.37
C ARG A 198 -0.70 19.51 13.83
N ASN A 199 -1.37 18.39 14.09
CA ASN A 199 -1.30 17.72 15.38
C ASN A 199 0.14 17.24 15.58
N ILE A 200 1.03 18.16 15.93
CA ILE A 200 2.42 17.93 16.35
C ILE A 200 2.47 16.94 17.52
N ILE A 201 1.36 16.78 18.23
CA ILE A 201 1.14 15.76 19.24
C ILE A 201 1.43 14.36 18.71
N ILE A 202 1.02 14.00 17.48
CA ILE A 202 1.21 12.65 16.93
C ILE A 202 2.71 12.32 16.74
N PRO A 203 3.52 13.14 16.03
CA PRO A 203 4.95 12.87 15.91
C PRO A 203 5.70 13.02 17.25
N ILE A 204 5.24 13.86 18.18
CA ILE A 204 5.83 13.96 19.53
C ILE A 204 5.56 12.68 20.34
N ILE A 205 4.33 12.17 20.34
CA ILE A 205 3.99 10.92 21.04
C ILE A 205 4.75 9.74 20.41
N SER A 206 4.83 9.66 19.08
CA SER A 206 5.55 8.57 18.41
C SER A 206 7.05 8.60 18.73
N THR A 207 7.67 9.78 18.76
CA THR A 207 9.10 9.91 19.11
C THR A 207 9.39 9.56 20.56
N ILE A 208 8.53 9.97 21.50
CA ILE A 208 8.65 9.59 22.92
C ILE A 208 8.50 8.07 23.09
N LEU A 209 7.54 7.45 22.40
CA LEU A 209 7.27 6.02 22.51
C LEU A 209 8.43 5.18 21.96
N VAL A 210 9.02 5.59 20.82
CA VAL A 210 10.21 4.95 20.26
C VAL A 210 11.43 5.11 21.18
N MET A 211 11.64 6.31 21.76
CA MET A 211 12.72 6.52 22.73
C MET A 211 12.57 5.65 23.98
N LEU A 212 11.36 5.53 24.54
CA LEU A 212 11.08 4.70 25.70
C LEU A 212 11.34 3.21 25.41
N LEU A 213 10.84 2.70 24.28
CA LEU A 213 11.07 1.31 23.87
C LEU A 213 12.56 1.02 23.69
N THR A 214 13.29 1.95 23.07
CA THR A 214 14.73 1.82 22.87
C THR A 214 15.48 1.82 24.21
N SER A 215 15.09 2.70 25.14
CA SER A 215 15.67 2.76 26.50
C SER A 215 15.40 1.49 27.31
N ILE A 216 14.18 0.96 27.28
CA ILE A 216 13.82 -0.30 27.94
C ILE A 216 14.62 -1.47 27.33
N PHE A 217 14.76 -1.51 26.01
CA PHE A 217 15.52 -2.54 25.33
C PHE A 217 17.02 -2.48 25.70
N LEU A 218 17.61 -1.29 25.68
CA LEU A 218 19.00 -1.07 26.12
C LEU A 218 19.19 -1.42 27.60
N PHE A 219 18.26 -1.04 28.47
CA PHE A 219 18.30 -1.40 29.89
C PHE A 219 18.18 -2.91 30.10
N SER A 220 17.32 -3.57 29.32
CA SER A 220 17.16 -5.02 29.36
C SER A 220 18.42 -5.73 28.87
N LEU A 221 19.04 -5.27 27.78
CA LEU A 221 20.31 -5.79 27.29
C LEU A 221 21.46 -5.51 28.26
N TYR A 222 21.51 -4.33 28.86
CA TYR A 222 22.49 -3.97 29.87
C TYR A 222 22.34 -4.84 31.10
N LYS A 223 21.12 -5.02 31.60
CA LYS A 223 20.79 -5.92 32.70
C LYS A 223 21.19 -7.34 32.31
N HIS A 224 20.80 -7.84 31.15
CA HIS A 224 21.10 -9.22 30.77
C HIS A 224 22.60 -9.45 30.58
N LYS A 225 23.33 -8.56 29.90
CA LYS A 225 24.79 -8.67 29.72
C LYS A 225 25.55 -8.52 31.04
N LYS A 226 25.15 -7.58 31.91
CA LYS A 226 25.85 -7.34 33.18
C LYS A 226 25.49 -8.39 34.24
N PHE A 227 24.27 -8.94 34.24
CA PHE A 227 23.89 -9.99 35.19
C PHE A 227 24.39 -11.39 34.79
N THR A 228 24.67 -11.67 33.51
CA THR A 228 25.21 -12.98 33.10
C THR A 228 26.68 -13.15 33.46
N THR A 229 27.52 -12.10 33.38
CA THR A 229 28.96 -12.23 33.68
C THR A 229 29.36 -11.70 35.06
N PHE A 230 28.71 -10.63 35.55
CA PHE A 230 29.14 -9.94 36.77
C PHE A 230 28.55 -10.57 38.06
N ARG A 231 27.40 -11.25 37.97
CA ARG A 231 26.78 -11.93 39.14
C ARG A 231 27.62 -13.09 39.64
N SER A 232 28.30 -13.81 38.75
CA SER A 232 29.22 -14.91 39.12
C SER A 232 30.49 -14.37 39.78
N TRP A 233 31.03 -13.26 39.28
CA TRP A 233 32.23 -12.63 39.87
C TRP A 233 31.95 -12.01 41.24
N ILE A 234 30.85 -11.28 41.43
CA ILE A 234 30.49 -10.71 42.73
C ILE A 234 30.21 -11.82 43.76
N ARG A 235 29.50 -12.89 43.38
CA ARG A 235 29.28 -14.04 44.29
C ARG A 235 30.60 -14.70 44.69
N TYR A 236 31.53 -14.86 43.75
CA TYR A 236 32.85 -15.40 44.03
C TYR A 236 33.65 -14.52 45.00
N VAL A 237 33.68 -13.20 44.76
CA VAL A 237 34.40 -12.24 45.62
C VAL A 237 33.77 -12.17 47.02
N MET A 238 32.43 -12.14 47.12
CA MET A 238 31.74 -12.15 48.40
C MET A 238 31.95 -13.47 49.16
N GLY A 239 31.86 -14.62 48.50
CA GLY A 239 32.11 -15.92 49.13
C GLY A 239 33.54 -16.05 49.66
N LYS A 240 34.53 -15.56 48.91
CA LYS A 240 35.94 -15.57 49.35
C LYS A 240 36.17 -14.70 50.58
N LYS A 241 35.47 -13.56 50.69
CA LYS A 241 35.57 -12.67 51.86
C LYS A 241 34.91 -13.25 53.10
N VAL A 242 33.74 -13.88 52.95
CA VAL A 242 33.02 -14.53 54.06
C VAL A 242 33.83 -15.71 54.61
N ASN A 243 34.40 -16.55 53.74
CA ASN A 243 35.25 -17.65 54.20
C ASN A 243 36.49 -17.14 54.96
N SER A 244 37.14 -16.09 54.47
CA SER A 244 38.28 -15.47 55.17
C SER A 244 37.92 -14.90 56.54
N TRP A 245 36.67 -14.47 56.76
CA TRP A 245 36.24 -13.97 58.07
C TRP A 245 35.91 -15.11 59.03
N ASN A 246 35.31 -16.19 58.52
CA ASN A 246 35.06 -17.40 59.30
C ASN A 246 36.38 -18.07 59.72
N ASP A 247 37.40 -18.06 58.87
CA ASP A 247 38.73 -18.60 59.21
C ASP A 247 39.40 -17.80 60.34
N ILE A 248 39.20 -16.47 60.39
CA ILE A 248 39.74 -15.60 61.46
C ILE A 248 38.99 -15.81 62.78
N ASP A 249 37.67 -15.96 62.74
CA ASP A 249 36.84 -16.21 63.94
C ASP A 249 37.11 -17.60 64.54
N GLU A 250 37.44 -18.59 63.69
CA GLU A 250 37.85 -19.92 64.16
C GLU A 250 39.26 -19.93 64.76
N GLU A 251 40.14 -19.01 64.33
CA GLU A 251 41.47 -18.82 64.91
C GLU A 251 41.37 -18.10 66.27
N ASP A 252 40.53 -17.06 66.41
CA ASP A 252 40.34 -16.31 67.66
C ASP A 252 39.68 -17.16 68.76
N ASN A 253 38.72 -18.02 68.39
CA ASN A 253 38.09 -18.98 69.32
C ASN A 253 39.03 -20.08 69.84
N ARG A 254 40.20 -20.30 69.22
CA ARG A 254 41.21 -21.24 69.77
C ARG A 254 42.08 -20.61 70.86
N TYR A 255 42.13 -19.28 70.95
CA TYR A 255 42.96 -18.58 71.94
C TYR A 255 42.20 -18.14 73.19
N HIS A 256 40.86 -18.18 73.19
CA HIS A 256 40.07 -18.01 74.41
C HIS A 256 40.10 -19.27 75.28
N GLY A 257 41.09 -19.35 76.16
CA GLY A 257 41.14 -20.30 77.26
C GLY A 257 39.88 -20.22 78.12
N SER A 258 39.31 -21.38 78.48
CA SER A 258 38.07 -21.48 79.25
C SER A 258 38.24 -20.90 80.65
N GLU A 259 37.83 -19.65 80.86
CA GLU A 259 37.70 -19.07 82.19
C GLU A 259 36.46 -19.63 82.90
N ILE A 260 36.71 -20.58 83.79
CA ILE A 260 35.75 -21.13 84.75
C ILE A 260 35.46 -20.03 85.78
N PHE A 261 34.37 -19.28 85.61
CA PHE A 261 33.91 -18.33 86.63
C PHE A 261 33.07 -19.03 87.71
N SER A 262 33.62 -19.04 88.92
CA SER A 262 32.96 -19.45 90.15
C SER A 262 31.93 -18.41 90.57
N THR A 263 30.68 -18.83 90.74
CA THR A 263 29.58 -18.01 91.28
C THR A 263 29.62 -18.08 92.80
N MET A 264 30.03 -16.99 93.44
CA MET A 264 30.01 -16.83 94.90
C MET A 264 28.91 -15.84 95.32
N SER A 265 28.12 -16.27 96.30
CA SER A 265 26.88 -15.66 96.79
C SER A 265 27.05 -14.26 97.38
N ARG A 266 26.04 -13.40 97.24
CA ARG A 266 25.79 -12.35 98.25
C ARG A 266 24.30 -12.06 98.44
N HIS A 267 23.82 -12.60 99.55
CA HIS A 267 22.62 -12.26 100.29
C HIS A 267 22.64 -10.77 100.69
N ASN A 268 21.51 -10.06 100.56
CA ASN A 268 21.17 -8.94 101.45
C ASN A 268 19.65 -8.65 101.39
N THR A 269 19.01 -9.01 102.49
CA THR A 269 17.74 -8.50 103.03
C THR A 269 17.72 -6.98 103.14
N HIS A 270 16.58 -6.34 102.84
CA HIS A 270 16.00 -5.25 103.67
C HIS A 270 14.49 -5.13 103.44
N ASN A 271 13.74 -5.19 104.55
CA ASN A 271 12.35 -4.80 104.70
C ASN A 271 12.24 -3.27 104.77
N MET A 272 11.23 -2.67 104.16
CA MET A 272 10.61 -1.44 104.68
C MET A 272 9.09 -1.46 104.44
N LEU A 273 8.37 -1.19 105.53
CA LEU A 273 6.93 -1.07 105.68
C LEU A 273 6.57 0.43 105.73
N TYR A 274 5.62 0.83 104.88
CA TYR A 274 4.66 1.95 105.03
C TYR A 274 3.51 1.49 104.12
N GLN A 275 2.25 1.37 104.53
CA GLN A 275 1.43 2.06 105.52
C GLN A 275 0.27 1.12 105.91
#